data_AF-A0A7K4FSH9-F1
#
_entry.id   AF-A0A7K4FSH9-F1
#
_cell.length_a   1.000
_cell.length_b   1.000
_cell.length_c   1.000
_cell.angle_alpha   90.00
_cell.angle_beta   90.00
_cell.angle_gamma   90.00
#
_symmetry.space_group_name_H-M   'P 1'
#
loop_
_entity.id
_entity.type
_entity.pdbx_description
1 polymer ?
#
loop_
_entity_poly.entity_id
_entity_poly.type
_entity_poly.pdbx_seq_one_letter_code
_entity_poly.pdbx_strand_id
1 'polypeptide(L)'
;MVVSSEIIMKYIGQKVKDPYGRDFGYLIHVYTEIDGTVTGIEIAQGSNFSTIDPSRIKVDSETVYVLPEWKAEAIKSVLLMEKVRKRQRALEELYSKQEIPKSNYDDMKRKLDSEMLKIRDNYSKVKSMLKQRLNEVEDQLAQVDKAMISVKMSYIANEMSENAYKGSIEVLRQAKDGYSAEKDDIRKTLDKLDLLDKEGMDLKTPSPISNSGSQDSKNVPEKSDIPVPIPVKVINTL
;
A
#
# COMPACT_ATOMS: atom_id res chain seq x y z
N MET A 1 -5.00 -5.34 -17.19
CA MET A 1 -5.10 -6.29 -18.32
C MET A 1 -6.25 -7.21 -17.98
N VAL A 2 -7.34 -7.13 -18.75
CA VAL A 2 -8.52 -7.96 -18.51
C VAL A 2 -8.17 -9.35 -19.02
N VAL A 3 -8.26 -10.36 -18.17
CA VAL A 3 -7.99 -11.74 -18.59
C VAL A 3 -9.15 -12.15 -19.49
N SER A 4 -8.87 -12.58 -20.73
CA SER A 4 -9.93 -13.01 -21.66
C SER A 4 -10.69 -14.20 -21.08
N SER A 5 -12.02 -14.12 -21.08
CA SER A 5 -12.94 -15.15 -20.56
C SER A 5 -12.67 -16.53 -21.17
N GLU A 6 -12.38 -16.58 -22.48
CA GLU A 6 -12.03 -17.79 -23.22
C GLU A 6 -10.79 -18.50 -22.69
N ILE A 7 -9.82 -17.76 -22.14
CA ILE A 7 -8.59 -18.34 -21.59
C ILE A 7 -8.92 -18.98 -20.26
N ILE A 8 -9.64 -18.29 -19.36
CA ILE A 8 -9.98 -18.80 -18.02
C ILE A 8 -10.88 -20.03 -18.10
N MET A 9 -11.85 -20.05 -19.03
CA MET A 9 -12.75 -21.19 -19.21
C MET A 9 -12.02 -22.50 -19.51
N LYS A 10 -10.86 -22.46 -20.18
CA LYS A 10 -10.04 -23.66 -20.46
C LYS A 10 -9.41 -24.27 -19.21
N TYR A 11 -9.33 -23.51 -18.11
CA TYR A 11 -8.76 -23.98 -16.86
C TYR A 11 -9.82 -24.48 -15.87
N ILE A 12 -11.10 -24.54 -16.26
CA ILE A 12 -12.16 -25.12 -15.42
C ILE A 12 -11.82 -26.58 -15.11
N GLY A 13 -11.93 -26.95 -13.83
CA GLY A 13 -11.54 -28.25 -13.28
C GLY A 13 -10.06 -28.36 -12.88
N GLN A 14 -9.22 -27.37 -13.20
CA GLN A 14 -7.81 -27.40 -12.84
C GLN A 14 -7.54 -26.87 -11.42
N LYS A 15 -6.39 -27.27 -10.87
CA LYS A 15 -5.89 -26.75 -9.60
C LYS A 15 -5.48 -25.31 -9.75
N VAL A 16 -5.87 -24.52 -8.75
CA VAL A 16 -5.53 -23.11 -8.62
C VAL A 16 -4.49 -22.97 -7.53
N LYS A 17 -3.46 -22.16 -7.78
CA LYS A 17 -2.39 -21.90 -6.82
C LYS A 17 -2.42 -20.46 -6.32
N ASP A 18 -1.84 -20.25 -5.16
CA ASP A 18 -1.51 -18.92 -4.64
C ASP A 18 -0.13 -18.48 -5.18
N PRO A 19 0.23 -17.18 -5.25
CA PRO A 19 1.55 -16.73 -5.71
C PRO A 19 2.72 -17.26 -4.87
N TYR A 20 2.45 -17.82 -3.69
CA TYR A 20 3.45 -18.46 -2.82
C TYR A 20 3.55 -19.97 -3.04
N GLY A 21 2.94 -20.50 -4.11
CA GLY A 21 3.08 -21.91 -4.51
C GLY A 21 2.17 -22.90 -3.79
N ARG A 22 1.27 -22.43 -2.92
CA ARG A 22 0.29 -23.26 -2.21
C ARG A 22 -0.90 -23.61 -3.10
N ASP A 23 -1.41 -24.82 -2.97
CA ASP A 23 -2.69 -25.23 -3.59
C ASP A 23 -3.82 -24.44 -2.91
N PHE A 24 -4.48 -23.56 -3.67
CA PHE A 24 -5.56 -22.69 -3.18
C PHE A 24 -6.92 -23.37 -3.33
N GLY A 25 -7.10 -24.22 -4.34
CA GLY A 25 -8.35 -24.91 -4.61
C GLY A 25 -8.49 -25.43 -6.03
N TYR A 26 -9.74 -25.68 -6.44
CA TYR A 26 -10.09 -26.07 -7.81
C TYR A 26 -11.01 -25.02 -8.45
N LEU A 27 -10.73 -24.66 -9.69
CA LEU A 27 -11.59 -23.76 -10.47
C LEU A 27 -12.84 -24.52 -10.91
N ILE A 28 -14.04 -24.08 -10.51
CA ILE A 28 -15.28 -24.79 -10.83
C ILE A 28 -16.03 -24.12 -11.95
N HIS A 29 -16.20 -22.80 -11.85
CA HIS A 29 -17.04 -22.07 -12.78
C HIS A 29 -16.57 -20.63 -12.96
N VAL A 30 -16.92 -20.05 -14.10
CA VAL A 30 -16.62 -18.66 -14.47
C VAL A 30 -17.93 -18.03 -14.90
N TYR A 31 -18.45 -17.12 -14.09
CA TYR A 31 -19.63 -16.34 -14.42
C TYR A 31 -19.25 -15.31 -15.47
N THR A 32 -20.00 -15.29 -16.57
CA THR A 32 -19.81 -14.35 -17.68
C THR A 32 -21.12 -13.67 -18.04
N GLU A 33 -21.03 -12.39 -18.42
CA GLU A 33 -22.13 -11.66 -19.01
C GLU A 33 -22.24 -11.91 -20.52
N ILE A 34 -23.33 -11.44 -21.12
CA ILE A 34 -23.65 -11.63 -22.56
C ILE A 34 -22.57 -11.02 -23.46
N ASP A 35 -21.87 -9.99 -22.98
CA ASP A 35 -20.76 -9.32 -23.66
C ASP A 35 -19.43 -10.10 -23.57
N GLY A 36 -19.40 -11.22 -22.84
CA GLY A 36 -18.21 -12.03 -22.61
C GLY A 36 -17.33 -11.52 -21.46
N THR A 37 -17.75 -10.50 -20.72
CA THR A 37 -17.05 -10.00 -19.52
C THR A 37 -17.21 -10.98 -18.38
N VAL A 38 -16.10 -11.37 -17.75
CA VAL A 38 -16.12 -12.20 -16.55
C VAL A 38 -16.60 -11.37 -15.37
N THR A 39 -17.64 -11.81 -14.68
CA THR A 39 -18.20 -11.14 -13.50
C THR A 39 -17.74 -11.76 -12.19
N GLY A 40 -17.46 -13.07 -12.20
CA GLY A 40 -17.04 -13.78 -10.99
C GLY A 40 -16.48 -15.16 -11.31
N ILE A 41 -15.66 -15.68 -10.40
CA ILE A 41 -15.01 -16.97 -10.59
C ILE A 41 -15.23 -17.82 -9.34
N GLU A 42 -15.84 -18.99 -9.50
CA GLU A 42 -16.16 -19.91 -8.41
C GLU A 42 -15.01 -20.89 -8.18
N ILE A 43 -14.50 -20.93 -6.95
CA ILE A 43 -13.39 -21.80 -6.56
C ILE A 43 -13.79 -22.65 -5.36
N ALA A 44 -13.53 -23.96 -5.45
CA ALA A 44 -13.66 -24.89 -4.34
C ALA A 44 -12.37 -24.91 -3.51
N GLN A 45 -12.50 -24.56 -2.23
CA GLN A 45 -11.47 -24.66 -1.21
C GLN A 45 -11.85 -25.76 -0.22
N GLY A 46 -11.54 -27.01 -0.55
CA GLY A 46 -11.89 -28.15 0.29
C GLY A 46 -13.40 -28.28 0.46
N SER A 47 -13.93 -27.91 1.63
CA SER A 47 -15.36 -27.97 1.96
C SER A 47 -16.15 -26.71 1.59
N ASN A 48 -15.47 -25.61 1.26
CA ASN A 48 -16.12 -24.31 1.03
C ASN A 48 -16.02 -23.91 -0.44
N PHE A 49 -17.03 -23.16 -0.91
CA PHE A 49 -17.07 -22.55 -2.24
C PHE A 49 -16.98 -21.04 -2.06
N SER A 50 -16.14 -20.40 -2.85
CA SER A 50 -15.93 -18.96 -2.79
C SER A 50 -15.94 -18.36 -4.18
N THR A 51 -16.80 -17.36 -4.38
CA THR A 51 -16.80 -16.54 -5.58
C THR A 51 -15.76 -15.44 -5.43
N ILE A 52 -14.78 -15.41 -6.33
CA ILE A 52 -13.67 -14.47 -6.35
C ILE A 52 -13.83 -13.51 -7.51
N ASP A 53 -13.47 -12.25 -7.26
CA ASP A 53 -13.43 -11.20 -8.27
C ASP A 53 -12.37 -11.52 -9.35
N PRO A 54 -12.71 -11.39 -10.65
CA PRO A 54 -11.80 -11.70 -11.76
C PRO A 54 -10.50 -10.88 -11.74
N SER A 55 -10.50 -9.68 -11.13
CA SER A 55 -9.29 -8.86 -10.98
C SER A 55 -8.21 -9.50 -10.10
N ARG A 56 -8.59 -10.49 -9.28
CA ARG A 56 -7.67 -11.25 -8.43
C ARG A 56 -7.05 -12.44 -9.14
N ILE A 57 -7.47 -12.78 -10.35
CA ILE A 57 -6.97 -13.96 -11.05
C ILE A 57 -5.91 -13.56 -12.06
N LYS A 58 -4.82 -14.33 -12.06
CA LYS A 58 -3.76 -14.25 -13.06
C LYS A 58 -3.54 -15.63 -13.67
N VAL A 59 -3.59 -15.69 -14.98
CA VAL A 59 -3.24 -16.90 -15.73
C VAL A 59 -1.79 -16.74 -16.17
N ASP A 60 -0.93 -17.64 -15.72
CA ASP A 60 0.36 -17.89 -16.35
C ASP A 60 0.24 -19.11 -17.25
N SER A 61 1.12 -19.21 -18.23
CA SER A 61 1.21 -20.15 -19.37
C SER A 61 0.56 -21.54 -19.20
N GLU A 62 0.52 -22.11 -17.99
CA GLU A 62 -0.14 -23.39 -17.70
C GLU A 62 -0.83 -23.46 -16.31
N THR A 63 -0.89 -22.37 -15.53
CA THR A 63 -1.46 -22.40 -14.17
C THR A 63 -2.20 -21.12 -13.83
N VAL A 64 -3.35 -21.29 -13.18
CA VAL A 64 -4.17 -20.18 -12.67
C VAL A 64 -3.71 -19.85 -11.25
N TYR A 65 -3.36 -18.59 -11.05
CA TYR A 65 -3.02 -18.03 -9.76
C TYR A 65 -4.14 -17.14 -9.24
N VAL A 66 -4.51 -17.31 -7.96
CA VAL A 66 -5.42 -16.43 -7.25
C VAL A 66 -4.62 -15.53 -6.34
N LEU A 67 -4.78 -14.23 -6.50
CA LEU A 67 -4.19 -13.24 -5.63
C LEU A 67 -4.96 -13.22 -4.28
N PRO A 68 -4.25 -13.22 -3.15
CA PRO A 68 -4.86 -13.03 -1.84
C PRO A 68 -5.65 -11.71 -1.78
N GLU A 69 -6.73 -11.72 -1.01
CA GLU A 69 -7.62 -10.55 -0.87
C GLU A 69 -6.86 -9.32 -0.36
N TRP A 70 -6.04 -9.49 0.68
CA TRP A 70 -5.23 -8.41 1.24
C TRP A 70 -4.29 -7.78 0.20
N LYS A 71 -3.74 -8.59 -0.71
CA LYS A 71 -2.80 -8.14 -1.74
C LYS A 71 -3.51 -7.38 -2.85
N ALA A 72 -4.67 -7.88 -3.27
CA ALA A 72 -5.51 -7.20 -4.26
C ALA A 72 -5.99 -5.83 -3.74
N GLU A 73 -6.47 -5.79 -2.50
CA GLU A 73 -6.98 -4.55 -1.90
C GLU A 73 -5.84 -3.55 -1.63
N ALA A 74 -4.64 -4.03 -1.26
CA ALA A 74 -3.46 -3.18 -1.13
C ALA A 74 -3.06 -2.54 -2.46
N ILE A 75 -2.96 -3.32 -3.54
CA ILE A 75 -2.60 -2.79 -4.87
C ILE A 75 -3.64 -1.77 -5.34
N LYS A 76 -4.92 -2.07 -5.16
CA LYS A 76 -6.03 -1.17 -5.52
C LYS A 76 -5.96 0.14 -4.74
N SER A 77 -5.72 0.05 -3.43
CA SER A 77 -5.60 1.22 -2.54
C SER A 77 -4.41 2.11 -2.92
N VAL A 78 -3.25 1.51 -3.21
CA VAL A 78 -2.05 2.22 -3.69
C VAL A 78 -2.33 2.96 -5.00
N LEU A 79 -2.91 2.27 -5.99
CA LEU A 79 -3.21 2.86 -7.29
C LEU A 79 -4.21 4.02 -7.17
N LEU A 80 -5.20 3.88 -6.30
CA LEU A 80 -6.22 4.91 -6.08
C LEU A 80 -5.61 6.14 -5.38
N MET A 81 -4.72 5.92 -4.41
CA MET A 81 -3.97 6.97 -3.73
C MET A 81 -3.13 7.79 -4.72
N GLU A 82 -2.36 7.13 -5.59
CA GLU A 82 -1.54 7.79 -6.60
C GLU A 82 -2.39 8.59 -7.60
N LYS A 83 -3.54 8.05 -8.02
CA LYS A 83 -4.47 8.74 -8.94
C LYS A 83 -5.04 10.01 -8.33
N VAL A 84 -5.47 9.97 -7.07
CA VAL A 84 -6.00 11.17 -6.39
C VAL A 84 -4.90 12.22 -6.18
N ARG A 85 -3.68 11.81 -5.83
CA ARG A 85 -2.55 12.74 -5.72
C ARG A 85 -2.22 13.44 -7.04
N LYS A 86 -2.20 12.70 -8.15
CA LYS A 86 -1.98 13.28 -9.49
C LYS A 86 -3.06 14.30 -9.83
N ARG A 87 -4.32 14.02 -9.48
CA ARG A 87 -5.43 14.97 -9.68
C ARG A 87 -5.32 16.20 -8.79
N GLN A 88 -4.90 16.06 -7.54
CA GLN A 88 -4.66 17.20 -6.65
C GLN A 88 -3.55 18.11 -7.19
N ARG A 89 -2.42 17.55 -7.62
CA ARG A 89 -1.32 18.32 -8.23
C ARG A 89 -1.75 19.03 -9.51
N ALA A 90 -2.51 18.34 -10.38
CA ALA A 90 -3.04 18.95 -11.60
C ALA A 90 -4.01 20.10 -11.29
N LEU A 91 -4.85 19.97 -10.26
CA LEU A 91 -5.76 21.03 -9.84
C LEU A 91 -4.99 22.24 -9.30
N GLU A 92 -3.94 22.02 -8.52
CA GLU A 92 -3.06 23.08 -8.00
C GLU A 92 -2.28 23.79 -9.12
N GLU A 93 -1.79 23.05 -10.10
CA GLU A 93 -1.11 23.62 -11.28
C GLU A 93 -2.06 24.49 -12.12
N LEU A 94 -3.28 24.01 -12.38
CA LEU A 94 -4.29 24.77 -13.12
C LEU A 94 -4.70 26.05 -12.38
N TYR A 95 -4.78 25.99 -11.05
CA TYR A 95 -5.02 27.18 -10.23
C TYR A 95 -3.83 28.15 -10.25
N SER A 96 -2.59 27.65 -10.17
CA SER A 96 -1.38 28.46 -10.25
C SER A 96 -1.22 29.18 -11.59
N LYS A 97 -1.68 28.56 -12.69
CA LYS A 97 -1.71 29.16 -14.03
C LYS A 97 -2.90 30.11 -14.25
N GLN A 98 -3.75 30.30 -13.23
CA GLN A 98 -5.00 31.07 -13.29
C GLN A 98 -5.97 30.58 -14.38
N GLU A 99 -5.87 29.31 -14.80
CA GLU A 99 -6.74 28.72 -15.84
C GLU A 99 -8.13 28.35 -15.29
N ILE A 100 -8.31 28.36 -13.96
CA ILE A 100 -9.57 28.01 -13.30
C ILE A 100 -9.99 29.12 -12.33
N PRO A 101 -11.28 29.55 -12.35
CA PRO A 101 -11.83 30.46 -11.35
C PRO A 101 -11.78 29.87 -9.93
N LYS A 102 -11.50 30.70 -8.93
CA LYS A 102 -11.39 30.28 -7.52
C LYS A 102 -12.60 29.49 -7.01
N SER A 103 -13.82 29.86 -7.41
CA SER A 103 -15.04 29.13 -7.04
C SER A 103 -15.02 27.67 -7.50
N ASN A 104 -14.64 27.43 -8.76
CA ASN A 104 -14.58 26.07 -9.33
C ASN A 104 -13.42 25.27 -8.72
N TYR A 105 -12.31 25.93 -8.41
CA TYR A 105 -11.19 25.32 -7.70
C TYR A 105 -11.61 24.83 -6.30
N ASP A 106 -12.27 25.67 -5.51
CA ASP A 106 -12.68 25.34 -4.14
C ASP A 106 -13.66 24.15 -4.11
N ASP A 107 -14.60 24.09 -5.05
CA ASP A 107 -15.55 22.97 -5.18
C ASP A 107 -14.86 21.66 -5.59
N MET A 108 -13.95 21.71 -6.57
CA MET A 108 -13.16 20.55 -6.99
C MET A 108 -12.21 20.08 -5.90
N LYS A 109 -11.60 21.01 -5.15
CA LYS A 109 -10.72 20.71 -4.02
C LYS A 109 -11.48 20.00 -2.91
N ARG A 110 -12.66 20.52 -2.52
CA ARG A 110 -13.54 19.87 -1.54
C ARG A 110 -13.92 18.44 -1.96
N LYS A 111 -14.25 18.23 -3.23
CA LYS A 111 -14.58 16.90 -3.76
C LYS A 111 -13.37 15.96 -3.64
N LEU A 112 -12.19 16.38 -4.10
CA LEU A 112 -10.97 15.58 -4.02
C LEU A 112 -10.57 15.28 -2.57
N ASP A 113 -10.74 16.24 -1.64
CA ASP A 113 -10.44 16.04 -0.23
C ASP A 113 -11.41 15.04 0.42
N SER A 114 -12.69 15.06 0.04
CA SER A 114 -13.66 14.06 0.49
C SER A 114 -13.34 12.65 -0.03
N GLU A 115 -12.89 12.53 -1.28
CA GLU A 115 -12.43 11.27 -1.85
C GLU A 115 -11.15 10.79 -1.16
N MET A 116 -10.22 11.70 -0.87
CA MET A 116 -8.98 11.42 -0.15
C MET A 116 -9.24 10.87 1.26
N LEU A 117 -10.21 11.42 1.98
CA LEU A 117 -10.62 10.90 3.29
C LEU A 117 -11.10 9.45 3.19
N LYS A 118 -11.98 9.14 2.23
CA LYS A 118 -12.46 7.76 2.00
C LYS A 118 -11.33 6.80 1.66
N ILE A 119 -10.39 7.25 0.84
CA ILE A 119 -9.22 6.43 0.47
C ILE A 119 -8.36 6.17 1.70
N ARG A 120 -8.11 7.18 2.54
CA ARG A 120 -7.34 7.03 3.79
C ARG A 120 -8.03 6.08 4.78
N ASP A 121 -9.35 6.12 4.88
CA ASP A 121 -10.09 5.19 5.73
C ASP A 121 -9.94 3.75 5.21
N ASN A 122 -10.09 3.53 3.90
CA ASN A 122 -9.84 2.22 3.29
C ASN A 122 -8.39 1.77 3.49
N TYR A 123 -7.44 2.71 3.41
CA TYR A 123 -6.03 2.45 3.67
C TYR A 123 -5.77 1.94 5.08
N SER A 124 -6.42 2.54 6.08
CA SER A 124 -6.32 2.09 7.47
C SER A 124 -6.87 0.67 7.65
N LYS A 125 -7.98 0.35 6.97
CA LYS A 125 -8.58 -0.99 6.98
C LYS A 125 -7.63 -2.00 6.37
N VAL A 126 -7.05 -1.69 5.21
CA VAL A 126 -6.06 -2.54 4.55
C VAL A 126 -4.84 -2.78 5.44
N LYS A 127 -4.30 -1.74 6.09
CA LYS A 127 -3.20 -1.90 7.06
C LYS A 127 -3.57 -2.81 8.22
N SER A 128 -4.78 -2.68 8.76
CA SER A 128 -5.27 -3.58 9.82
C SER A 128 -5.36 -5.02 9.33
N MET A 129 -5.90 -5.23 8.13
CA MET A 129 -6.02 -6.54 7.49
C MET A 129 -4.64 -7.17 7.26
N LEU A 130 -3.65 -6.40 6.79
CA LEU A 130 -2.27 -6.86 6.62
C LEU A 130 -1.62 -7.23 7.95
N LYS A 131 -1.83 -6.44 9.02
CA LYS A 131 -1.30 -6.75 10.35
C LYS A 131 -1.92 -8.01 10.94
N GLN A 132 -3.23 -8.17 10.81
CA GLN A 132 -3.91 -9.40 11.23
C GLN A 132 -3.35 -10.60 10.46
N ARG A 133 -3.24 -10.48 9.13
CA ARG A 133 -2.69 -11.55 8.30
C ARG A 133 -1.24 -11.87 8.63
N LEU A 134 -0.42 -10.86 8.95
CA LEU A 134 0.96 -11.06 9.37
C LEU A 134 1.04 -11.92 10.64
N ASN A 135 0.19 -11.63 11.63
CA ASN A 135 0.13 -12.41 12.87
C ASN A 135 -0.30 -13.86 12.57
N GLU A 136 -1.34 -14.06 11.76
CA GLU A 136 -1.77 -15.39 11.34
C GLU A 136 -0.64 -16.18 10.67
N VAL A 137 0.10 -15.54 9.76
CA VAL A 137 1.24 -16.17 9.08
C VAL A 137 2.37 -16.50 10.06
N GLU A 138 2.65 -15.65 11.04
CA GLU A 138 3.65 -15.91 12.07
C GLU A 138 3.25 -17.08 12.99
N ASP A 139 1.98 -17.17 13.37
CA ASP A 139 1.43 -18.29 14.14
C ASP A 139 1.52 -19.61 13.34
N GLN A 140 1.18 -19.58 12.04
CA GLN A 140 1.33 -20.74 11.16
C GLN A 140 2.80 -21.16 11.02
N LEU A 141 3.73 -20.21 10.90
CA LEU A 141 5.16 -20.51 10.83
C LEU A 141 5.67 -21.19 12.10
N ALA A 142 5.25 -20.70 13.27
CA ALA A 142 5.57 -21.30 14.57
C ALA A 142 4.99 -22.72 14.70
N GLN A 143 3.77 -22.93 14.20
CA GLN A 143 3.15 -24.26 14.16
C GLN A 143 3.89 -25.22 13.24
N VAL A 144 4.32 -24.77 12.06
CA VAL A 144 5.15 -25.56 11.13
C VAL A 144 6.49 -25.92 11.76
N ASP A 145 7.15 -25.00 12.45
CA ASP A 145 8.42 -25.28 13.16
C ASP A 145 8.23 -26.30 14.28
N LYS A 146 7.16 -26.19 15.08
CA LYS A 146 6.81 -27.18 16.10
C LYS A 146 6.55 -28.56 15.49
N ALA A 147 5.84 -28.61 14.36
CA ALA A 147 5.57 -29.85 13.63
C ALA A 147 6.88 -30.46 13.11
N MET A 148 7.79 -29.67 12.54
CA MET A 148 9.11 -30.15 12.08
C MET A 148 9.92 -30.76 13.21
N ILE A 149 9.94 -30.12 14.40
CA ILE A 149 10.62 -30.67 15.58
C ILE A 149 9.99 -32.01 16.00
N SER A 150 8.66 -32.07 16.05
CA SER A 150 7.93 -33.28 16.45
C SER A 150 8.20 -34.44 15.48
N VAL A 151 8.17 -34.17 14.17
CA VAL A 151 8.48 -35.14 13.11
C VAL A 151 9.92 -35.65 13.22
N LYS A 152 10.89 -34.75 13.48
CA LYS A 152 12.30 -35.15 13.72
C LYS A 152 12.45 -35.99 14.98
N MET A 153 11.73 -35.65 16.05
CA MET A 153 11.76 -36.39 17.31
C MET A 153 11.23 -37.81 17.14
N SER A 154 10.05 -37.99 16.51
CA SER A 154 9.49 -39.32 16.24
C SER A 154 10.36 -40.15 15.31
N TYR A 155 11.09 -39.52 14.37
CA TYR A 155 12.07 -40.24 13.56
C TYR A 155 13.25 -40.75 14.39
N ILE A 156 13.85 -39.91 15.25
CA ILE A 156 14.97 -40.29 16.13
C ILE A 156 14.54 -41.35 17.15
N ALA A 157 13.30 -41.29 17.62
CA ALA A 157 12.71 -42.28 18.52
C ALA A 157 12.38 -43.62 17.81
N ASN A 158 12.65 -43.76 16.51
CA ASN A 158 12.28 -44.92 15.68
C ASN A 158 10.77 -45.22 15.66
N GLU A 159 9.92 -44.23 15.94
CA GLU A 159 8.45 -44.36 15.88
C GLU A 159 7.90 -44.18 14.45
N MET A 160 8.76 -43.77 13.51
CA MET A 160 8.39 -43.40 12.15
C MET A 160 9.39 -43.95 11.14
N SER A 161 8.91 -44.42 9.98
CA SER A 161 9.77 -44.89 8.90
C SER A 161 10.50 -43.74 8.20
N GLU A 162 11.66 -44.04 7.60
CA GLU A 162 12.45 -43.06 6.84
C GLU A 162 11.65 -42.45 5.68
N ASN A 163 10.81 -43.24 5.01
CA ASN A 163 9.95 -42.76 3.93
C ASN A 163 8.89 -41.76 4.44
N ALA A 164 8.25 -42.06 5.58
CA ALA A 164 7.28 -41.16 6.20
C ALA A 164 7.95 -39.86 6.71
N TYR A 165 9.17 -39.95 7.24
CA TYR A 165 9.97 -38.79 7.64
C TYR A 165 10.28 -37.89 6.45
N LYS A 166 10.85 -38.43 5.37
CA LYS A 166 11.22 -37.66 4.17
C LYS A 166 10.02 -36.98 3.55
N GLY A 167 8.90 -37.69 3.40
CA GLY A 167 7.67 -37.11 2.85
C GLY A 167 7.11 -35.99 3.72
N SER A 168 7.02 -36.20 5.04
CA SER A 168 6.50 -35.20 5.97
C SER A 168 7.37 -33.94 6.04
N ILE A 169 8.69 -34.11 6.08
CA ILE A 169 9.63 -32.97 6.12
C ILE A 169 9.58 -32.17 4.83
N GLU A 170 9.46 -32.79 3.66
CA GLU A 170 9.38 -32.06 2.40
C GLU A 170 8.11 -31.21 2.32
N VAL A 171 6.95 -31.74 2.74
CA VAL A 171 5.70 -30.99 2.81
C VAL A 171 5.82 -29.80 3.77
N LEU A 172 6.39 -30.02 4.96
CA LEU A 172 6.60 -28.95 5.95
C LEU A 172 7.57 -27.89 5.43
N ARG A 173 8.61 -28.28 4.68
CA ARG A 173 9.59 -27.35 4.09
C ARG A 173 8.92 -26.47 3.04
N GLN A 174 8.13 -27.04 2.14
CA GLN A 174 7.39 -26.28 1.14
C GLN A 174 6.38 -25.32 1.79
N ALA A 175 5.69 -25.76 2.85
CA ALA A 175 4.80 -24.88 3.61
C ALA A 175 5.56 -23.71 4.25
N LYS A 176 6.72 -23.99 4.87
CA LYS A 176 7.58 -22.96 5.47
C LYS A 176 8.06 -21.93 4.45
N ASP A 177 8.52 -22.38 3.29
CA ASP A 177 8.98 -21.52 2.20
C ASP A 177 7.84 -20.60 1.72
N GLY A 178 6.63 -21.16 1.57
CA GLY A 178 5.43 -20.40 1.20
C GLY A 178 5.02 -19.34 2.23
N TYR A 179 4.97 -19.70 3.51
CA TYR A 179 4.64 -18.75 4.58
C TYR A 179 5.72 -17.68 4.77
N SER A 180 7.01 -18.02 4.59
CA SER A 180 8.10 -17.04 4.65
C SER A 180 8.00 -16.03 3.49
N ALA A 181 7.72 -16.50 2.28
CA ALA A 181 7.52 -15.61 1.13
C ALA A 181 6.30 -14.69 1.31
N GLU A 182 5.19 -15.22 1.86
CA GLU A 182 4.01 -14.41 2.20
C GLU A 182 4.35 -13.34 3.24
N LYS A 183 5.05 -13.71 4.31
CA LYS A 183 5.50 -12.80 5.36
C LYS A 183 6.33 -11.64 4.81
N ASP A 184 7.31 -11.94 3.96
CA ASP A 184 8.18 -10.93 3.36
C ASP A 184 7.40 -9.99 2.43
N ASP A 185 6.44 -10.52 1.68
CA ASP A 185 5.61 -9.73 0.78
C ASP A 185 4.61 -8.83 1.54
N ILE A 186 4.03 -9.32 2.65
CA ILE A 186 3.20 -8.51 3.54
C ILE A 186 4.04 -7.37 4.13
N ARG A 187 5.26 -7.64 4.62
CA ARG A 187 6.16 -6.62 5.17
C ARG A 187 6.51 -5.57 4.13
N LYS A 188 6.94 -5.99 2.93
CA LYS A 188 7.21 -5.06 1.81
C LYS A 188 6.00 -4.22 1.44
N THR A 189 4.81 -4.83 1.44
CA THR A 189 3.57 -4.10 1.15
C THR A 189 3.27 -3.09 2.26
N LEU A 190 3.44 -3.45 3.53
CA LEU A 190 3.26 -2.54 4.66
C LEU A 190 4.25 -1.38 4.61
N ASP A 191 5.53 -1.65 4.32
CA ASP A 191 6.56 -0.62 4.16
C ASP A 191 6.23 0.33 3.00
N LYS A 192 5.79 -0.20 1.86
CA LYS A 192 5.33 0.61 0.73
C LYS A 192 4.11 1.46 1.12
N LEU A 193 3.20 0.89 1.92
CA LEU A 193 2.04 1.61 2.40
C LEU A 193 2.44 2.71 3.41
N ASP A 194 3.45 2.49 4.25
CA ASP A 194 3.97 3.49 5.17
C ASP A 194 4.74 4.60 4.44
N LEU A 195 5.49 4.26 3.39
CA LEU A 195 6.17 5.24 2.55
C LEU A 195 5.18 6.14 1.82
N LEU A 196 4.13 5.55 1.23
CA LEU A 196 3.08 6.31 0.58
C LEU A 196 2.37 7.25 1.56
N ASP A 197 2.13 6.84 2.81
CA ASP A 197 1.58 7.75 3.84
C ASP A 197 2.52 8.91 4.15
N LYS A 198 3.83 8.65 4.24
CA LYS A 198 4.85 9.69 4.47
C LYS A 198 4.95 10.68 3.31
N GLU A 199 4.97 10.20 2.07
CA GLU A 199 4.91 11.07 0.88
C GLU A 199 3.60 11.88 0.79
N GLY A 200 2.54 11.45 1.49
CA GLY A 200 1.31 12.22 1.66
C GLY A 200 1.44 13.36 2.69
N MET A 201 2.39 13.27 3.61
CA MET A 201 2.68 14.34 4.58
C MET A 201 3.59 15.43 4.00
N ASP A 202 4.46 15.11 3.04
CA ASP A 202 5.35 16.08 2.39
C ASP A 202 4.64 17.05 1.42
N LEU A 203 3.34 16.84 1.13
CA LEU A 203 2.51 17.82 0.39
C LEU A 203 1.95 18.94 1.28
N LYS A 204 2.31 18.99 2.57
CA LYS A 204 2.00 20.12 3.45
C LYS A 204 3.24 20.97 3.72
N THR A 205 3.59 21.83 2.77
CA THR A 205 3.82 23.27 3.03
C THR A 205 3.88 24.00 1.68
N PRO A 206 2.89 24.84 1.31
CA PRO A 206 3.23 26.00 0.51
C PRO A 206 4.06 26.90 1.43
N SER A 207 5.38 26.92 1.20
CA SER A 207 6.24 27.95 1.77
C SER A 207 5.60 29.31 1.47
N PRO A 208 5.31 30.15 2.48
CA PRO A 208 4.90 31.51 2.21
C PRO A 208 6.02 32.21 1.44
N ILE A 209 5.62 32.91 0.38
CA ILE A 209 6.45 33.76 -0.45
C ILE A 209 7.27 34.67 0.47
N SER A 210 8.56 34.38 0.64
CA SER A 210 9.52 35.33 1.16
C SER A 210 9.86 36.30 0.04
N ASN A 211 9.16 37.43 0.04
CA ASN A 211 9.57 38.63 -0.67
C ASN A 211 11.00 38.98 -0.26
N SER A 212 11.93 38.96 -1.22
CA SER A 212 13.22 39.61 -1.12
C SER A 212 13.02 41.13 -1.07
N GLY A 213 12.92 41.66 0.15
CA GLY A 213 13.06 43.06 0.47
C GLY A 213 14.17 43.21 1.50
N SER A 214 15.40 43.33 1.03
CA SER A 214 16.57 43.71 1.81
C SER A 214 16.37 45.09 2.43
N GLN A 215 16.37 45.18 3.76
CA GLN A 215 17.12 46.21 4.50
C GLN A 215 17.47 45.69 5.91
N ASP A 216 18.78 45.56 6.12
CA ASP A 216 19.44 45.48 7.43
C ASP A 216 19.00 46.63 8.34
N SER A 217 18.76 46.32 9.62
CA SER A 217 19.35 47.06 10.76
C SER A 217 19.00 46.37 12.08
N LYS A 218 20.02 45.79 12.71
CA LYS A 218 20.00 45.43 14.13
C LYS A 218 20.20 46.68 15.00
N ASN A 219 19.26 46.88 15.91
CA ASN A 219 19.48 47.01 17.36
C ASN A 219 20.31 48.21 17.89
N VAL A 220 19.66 49.19 18.54
CA VAL A 220 20.20 49.86 19.75
C VAL A 220 19.02 50.25 20.69
N PRO A 221 19.12 50.02 22.02
CA PRO A 221 18.14 50.44 23.02
C PRO A 221 18.31 51.91 23.43
N GLU A 222 17.19 52.50 23.82
CA GLU A 222 17.03 53.87 24.30
C GLU A 222 17.64 54.06 25.71
N LYS A 223 18.74 54.81 25.79
CA LYS A 223 19.20 55.55 26.99
C LYS A 223 20.01 56.76 26.54
N SER A 224 19.40 57.94 26.59
CA SER A 224 20.06 59.22 26.39
C SER A 224 20.52 59.79 27.73
N ASP A 225 21.82 59.73 28.00
CA ASP A 225 22.51 60.60 28.95
C ASP A 225 22.75 61.97 28.30
N ILE A 226 22.50 63.02 29.08
CA ILE A 226 22.66 64.44 28.70
C ILE A 226 24.15 64.80 28.68
N PRO A 227 24.58 65.66 27.75
CA PRO A 227 25.54 66.71 28.16
C PRO A 227 25.11 68.12 27.73
N VAL A 228 25.35 69.04 28.66
CA VAL A 228 25.08 70.50 28.68
C VAL A 228 25.98 71.25 27.67
N PRO A 229 25.58 72.42 27.13
CA PRO A 229 26.06 72.95 25.84
C PRO A 229 27.32 73.83 25.95
N ILE A 230 28.05 73.98 24.85
CA ILE A 230 29.19 74.92 24.70
C ILE A 230 28.83 75.96 23.62
N PRO A 231 29.07 77.27 23.85
CA PRO A 231 28.43 78.37 23.12
C PRO A 231 29.08 78.78 21.79
N VAL A 232 28.23 79.41 20.97
CA VAL A 232 28.44 79.98 19.63
C VAL A 232 29.38 81.19 19.67
N LYS A 233 30.32 81.29 18.72
CA LYS A 233 30.98 82.56 18.34
C LYS A 233 30.72 82.84 16.87
N VAL A 234 29.97 83.92 16.65
CA VAL A 234 29.67 84.51 15.34
C VAL A 234 30.90 85.29 14.87
N ILE A 235 31.32 85.08 13.63
CA ILE A 235 32.17 86.04 12.93
C ILE A 235 31.53 86.24 11.55
N ASN A 236 30.83 87.37 11.39
CA ASN A 236 30.30 87.80 10.11
C ASN A 236 31.45 88.30 9.22
N THR A 237 31.39 87.92 7.95
CA THR A 237 32.13 88.52 6.84
C THR A 237 31.64 89.94 6.58
N LEU A 238 32.54 90.91 6.69
CA LEU A 238 32.80 92.01 5.74
C LEU A 238 34.05 92.77 6.17
#